data_AF-A5GBN0-F1
#
_entry.id   AF-A5GBN0-F1
#
_cell.length_a   1.000
_cell.length_b   1.000
_cell.length_c   1.000
_cell.angle_alpha   90.00
_cell.angle_beta   90.00
_cell.angle_gamma   90.00
#
_symmetry.space_group_name_H-M   'P 1'
#
loop_
_entity.id
_entity.type
_entity.pdbx_description
1 polymer ?
#
loop_
_entity_poly.entity_id
_entity_poly.type
_entity_poly.pdbx_seq_one_letter_code
_entity_poly.pdbx_strand_id
1 'polypeptide(L)'
;MKIFTMTKTVTKNLVTGPATLMYPQRERIFTAITRGRIENAIDRCIFCGMCGRRCPTYAIVVTKESKAWQIDRLKCCTCNLCVEVCPVKCLSTDNHGKKEIDREQDPRLGEWLEKFDRDRVEAAREFWYETLKGIDESLLEFF
;
A
#
# COMPACT_ATOMS: atom_id res chain seq x y z
N MET A 1 -46.89 -7.38 -13.66
CA MET A 1 -45.53 -7.13 -13.14
C MET A 1 -45.27 -8.03 -11.94
N LYS A 2 -44.20 -8.81 -11.91
CA LYS A 2 -43.85 -9.62 -10.73
C LYS A 2 -43.20 -8.72 -9.68
N ILE A 3 -43.97 -8.27 -8.69
CA ILE A 3 -43.55 -7.28 -7.67
C ILE A 3 -42.58 -7.86 -6.62
N PHE A 4 -42.53 -9.19 -6.45
CA PHE A 4 -41.78 -9.86 -5.37
C PHE A 4 -40.82 -10.97 -5.84
N THR A 5 -40.15 -10.78 -6.97
CA THR A 5 -39.21 -11.79 -7.50
C THR A 5 -37.99 -12.02 -6.62
N MET A 6 -37.61 -11.07 -5.76
CA MET A 6 -36.38 -11.12 -4.96
C MET A 6 -36.59 -11.43 -3.48
N THR A 7 -37.83 -11.59 -3.00
CA THR A 7 -38.12 -11.76 -1.56
C THR A 7 -37.41 -12.97 -0.96
N LYS A 8 -37.35 -14.09 -1.68
CA LYS A 8 -36.62 -15.30 -1.25
C LYS A 8 -35.11 -15.06 -1.09
N THR A 9 -34.52 -14.24 -1.96
CA THR A 9 -33.10 -13.93 -1.91
C THR A 9 -32.80 -12.95 -0.77
N VAL A 10 -33.66 -11.97 -0.56
CA VAL A 10 -33.53 -10.98 0.54
C VAL A 10 -33.61 -11.68 1.89
N THR A 11 -34.60 -12.57 2.10
CA THR A 11 -34.73 -13.30 3.37
C THR A 11 -33.55 -14.24 3.62
N LYS A 12 -33.04 -14.92 2.58
CA LYS A 12 -31.85 -15.79 2.71
C LYS A 12 -30.61 -14.98 3.11
N ASN A 13 -30.37 -13.85 2.44
CA ASN A 13 -29.19 -13.01 2.72
C ASN A 13 -29.22 -12.40 4.12
N LEU A 14 -30.40 -12.09 4.67
CA LEU A 14 -30.53 -11.57 6.04
C LEU A 14 -30.07 -12.59 7.10
N VAL A 15 -30.25 -13.88 6.83
CA VAL A 15 -29.88 -14.97 7.76
C VAL A 15 -28.41 -15.39 7.61
N THR A 16 -27.83 -15.35 6.41
CA THR A 16 -26.45 -15.82 6.16
C THR A 16 -25.35 -14.82 6.54
N GLY A 17 -25.71 -13.64 7.06
CA GLY A 17 -24.75 -12.61 7.45
C GLY A 17 -24.01 -11.98 6.27
N PRO A 18 -23.19 -10.93 6.53
CA PRO A 18 -22.46 -10.23 5.48
C PRO A 18 -21.29 -11.08 4.97
N ALA A 19 -21.14 -11.17 3.65
CA ALA A 19 -20.00 -11.82 3.00
C ALA A 19 -18.70 -10.99 3.07
N THR A 20 -18.72 -9.86 3.78
CA THR A 20 -17.60 -8.92 3.88
C THR A 20 -16.59 -9.35 4.94
N LEU A 21 -15.36 -8.86 4.80
CA LEU A 21 -14.33 -8.93 5.83
C LEU A 21 -14.12 -7.53 6.39
N MET A 22 -14.12 -7.40 7.72
CA MET A 22 -13.91 -6.12 8.39
C MET A 22 -12.44 -5.74 8.33
N TYR A 23 -12.07 -4.89 7.37
CA TYR A 23 -10.78 -4.21 7.39
C TYR A 23 -10.85 -3.05 8.40
N PRO A 24 -9.87 -2.87 9.29
CA PRO A 24 -8.57 -3.55 9.41
C PRO A 24 -8.52 -4.74 10.37
N GLN A 25 -9.61 -5.09 11.07
CA GLN A 25 -9.63 -6.10 12.14
C GLN A 25 -9.37 -7.53 11.65
N ARG A 26 -9.75 -7.84 10.41
CA ARG A 26 -9.53 -9.14 9.77
C ARG A 26 -8.90 -8.95 8.41
N GLU A 27 -7.64 -9.36 8.29
CA GLU A 27 -6.89 -9.29 7.05
C GLU A 27 -7.36 -10.35 6.05
N ARG A 28 -7.17 -10.05 4.76
CA ARG A 28 -7.42 -11.01 3.68
C ARG A 28 -6.25 -11.98 3.60
N ILE A 29 -6.56 -13.24 3.33
CA ILE A 29 -5.55 -14.23 2.97
C ILE A 29 -5.13 -14.01 1.52
N PHE A 30 -3.84 -13.74 1.30
CA PHE A 30 -3.26 -13.68 -0.03
C PHE A 30 -2.79 -15.08 -0.45
N THR A 31 -3.00 -15.44 -1.71
CA THR A 31 -2.52 -16.73 -2.25
C THR A 31 -1.05 -16.61 -2.65
N ALA A 32 -0.35 -17.73 -2.77
CA ALA A 32 1.09 -17.75 -3.11
C ALA A 32 1.43 -17.08 -4.46
N ILE A 33 0.46 -17.01 -5.38
CA ILE A 33 0.61 -16.43 -6.72
C ILE A 33 0.15 -14.96 -6.81
N THR A 34 -0.21 -14.35 -5.67
CA THR A 34 -0.65 -12.96 -5.64
C THR A 34 0.45 -12.07 -6.21
N ARG A 35 0.07 -11.04 -6.96
CA ARG A 35 1.03 -10.07 -7.49
C ARG A 35 0.98 -8.81 -6.63
N GLY A 36 1.95 -8.66 -5.75
CA GLY A 36 2.16 -7.43 -4.97
C GLY A 36 3.30 -6.58 -5.50
N ARG A 37 4.04 -5.96 -4.59
CA ARG A 37 5.12 -5.03 -4.88
C ARG A 37 6.35 -5.78 -5.39
N ILE A 38 7.04 -5.15 -6.34
CA ILE A 38 8.29 -5.65 -6.88
C ILE A 38 9.44 -5.24 -5.96
N GLU A 39 10.23 -6.22 -5.55
CA GLU A 39 11.47 -6.02 -4.80
C GLU A 39 12.67 -6.52 -5.60
N ASN A 40 13.81 -5.84 -5.47
CA ASN A 40 15.05 -6.17 -6.16
C ASN A 40 16.13 -6.51 -5.14
N ALA A 41 16.70 -7.72 -5.24
CA ALA A 41 17.92 -8.08 -4.54
C ALA A 41 19.10 -7.42 -5.26
N ILE A 42 19.45 -6.19 -4.83
CA ILE A 42 20.48 -5.35 -5.48
C ILE A 42 21.82 -6.07 -5.55
N ASP A 43 22.18 -6.86 -4.54
CA ASP A 43 23.44 -7.63 -4.49
C ASP A 43 23.60 -8.62 -5.65
N ARG A 44 22.48 -9.12 -6.19
CA ARG A 44 22.46 -10.04 -7.34
C ARG A 44 22.22 -9.34 -8.67
N CYS A 45 21.94 -8.04 -8.66
CA CYS A 45 21.60 -7.29 -9.86
C CYS A 45 22.87 -6.97 -10.67
N ILE A 46 22.89 -7.37 -11.95
CA ILE A 46 23.97 -7.05 -12.90
C ILE A 46 23.72 -5.77 -13.71
N PHE A 47 22.69 -5.00 -13.35
CA PHE A 47 22.31 -3.73 -13.99
C PHE A 47 22.18 -3.80 -15.53
N CYS A 48 21.68 -4.92 -16.06
CA CYS A 48 21.52 -5.13 -17.51
C CYS A 48 20.40 -4.30 -18.15
N GLY A 49 19.46 -3.77 -17.35
CA GLY A 49 18.37 -2.91 -17.81
C GLY A 49 17.23 -3.61 -18.57
N MET A 50 17.23 -4.94 -18.70
CA MET A 50 16.16 -5.66 -19.40
C MET A 50 14.78 -5.47 -18.76
N CYS A 51 14.72 -5.39 -17.43
CA CYS A 51 13.49 -5.12 -16.70
C CYS A 51 12.89 -3.74 -17.04
N GLY A 52 13.72 -2.71 -17.24
CA GLY A 52 13.29 -1.39 -17.69
C GLY A 52 12.78 -1.40 -19.13
N ARG A 53 13.52 -2.02 -20.05
CA ARG A 53 13.14 -2.10 -21.49
C ARG A 53 11.83 -2.85 -21.72
N ARG A 54 11.55 -3.86 -20.89
CA ARG A 54 10.35 -4.68 -21.01
C ARG A 54 9.16 -4.13 -20.21
N CYS A 55 9.38 -3.12 -19.36
CA CYS A 55 8.32 -2.53 -18.56
C CYS A 55 7.32 -1.78 -19.47
N PRO A 56 6.02 -2.15 -19.47
CA PRO A 56 5.02 -1.51 -20.34
C PRO A 56 4.75 -0.05 -19.95
N THR A 57 4.97 0.32 -18.69
CA THR A 57 4.74 1.67 -18.16
C THR A 57 6.03 2.47 -17.96
N TYR A 58 7.18 1.92 -18.35
CA TYR A 58 8.50 2.53 -18.15
C TYR A 58 8.76 2.96 -16.69
N ALA A 59 8.21 2.21 -15.73
CA ALA A 59 8.32 2.50 -14.30
C ALA A 59 9.71 2.24 -13.72
N ILE A 60 10.57 1.49 -14.42
CA ILE A 60 11.88 1.06 -13.92
C ILE A 60 12.99 1.80 -14.66
N VAL A 61 13.87 2.46 -13.91
CA VAL A 61 15.08 3.12 -14.41
C VAL A 61 16.30 2.35 -13.89
N VAL A 62 17.22 2.01 -14.79
CA VAL A 62 18.47 1.31 -14.46
C VAL A 62 19.63 2.10 -15.05
N THR A 63 20.59 2.46 -14.21
CA THR A 63 21.80 3.17 -14.61
C THR A 63 23.00 2.29 -14.31
N LYS A 64 23.75 1.89 -15.34
CA LYS A 64 24.83 0.90 -15.22
C LYS A 64 26.08 1.52 -14.60
N GLU A 65 26.32 2.79 -14.89
CA GLU A 65 27.47 3.58 -14.44
C GLU A 65 27.43 3.78 -12.93
N SER A 66 26.27 4.16 -12.40
CA SER A 66 26.05 4.38 -10.97
C SER A 66 25.59 3.12 -10.21
N LYS A 67 25.44 1.99 -10.90
CA LYS A 67 24.84 0.76 -10.34
C LYS A 67 23.54 1.05 -9.59
N ALA A 68 22.70 1.91 -10.19
CA ALA A 68 21.43 2.32 -9.61
C ALA A 68 20.28 1.57 -10.28
N TRP A 69 19.34 1.11 -9.46
CA TRP A 69 18.07 0.55 -9.90
C TRP A 69 16.96 1.23 -9.11
N GLN A 70 16.00 1.81 -9.81
CA GLN A 70 14.89 2.55 -9.21
C GLN A 70 13.58 2.15 -9.88
N ILE A 71 12.53 2.07 -9.07
CA ILE A 71 11.17 1.79 -9.53
C ILE A 71 10.20 2.87 -9.02
N ASP A 72 9.53 3.52 -9.95
CA ASP A 72 8.39 4.39 -9.67
C ASP A 72 7.16 3.52 -9.39
N ARG A 73 6.78 3.44 -8.12
CA ARG A 73 5.67 2.60 -7.69
C ARG A 73 4.31 3.13 -8.13
N LEU A 74 4.19 4.42 -8.42
CA LEU A 74 2.95 5.02 -8.91
C LEU A 74 2.71 4.70 -10.38
N LYS A 75 3.79 4.48 -11.15
CA LYS A 75 3.71 4.03 -12.55
C LYS A 75 3.64 2.53 -12.71
N CYS A 76 4.01 1.76 -11.70
CA CYS A 76 4.04 0.30 -11.78
C CYS A 76 2.62 -0.29 -11.77
N CYS A 77 2.26 -1.08 -12.79
CA CYS A 77 0.97 -1.78 -12.85
C CYS A 77 1.02 -3.23 -12.33
N THR A 78 2.07 -3.61 -11.59
CA THR A 78 2.23 -4.93 -10.93
C THR A 78 1.98 -6.13 -11.86
N CYS A 79 2.53 -6.07 -13.08
CA CYS A 79 2.34 -7.09 -14.11
C CYS A 79 3.32 -8.29 -14.03
N ASN A 80 4.35 -8.22 -13.18
CA ASN A 80 5.43 -9.21 -13.02
C ASN A 80 6.34 -9.49 -14.23
N LEU A 81 6.17 -8.79 -15.35
CA LEU A 81 6.99 -9.02 -16.53
C LEU A 81 8.49 -8.75 -16.31
N CYS A 82 8.84 -7.83 -15.41
CA CYS A 82 10.23 -7.57 -15.01
C CYS A 82 10.86 -8.74 -14.24
N VAL A 83 10.06 -9.52 -13.49
CA VAL A 83 10.50 -10.71 -12.75
C VAL A 83 10.80 -11.83 -13.74
N GLU A 84 9.91 -12.06 -14.71
CA GLU A 84 10.04 -13.12 -15.71
C GLU A 84 11.23 -12.90 -16.66
N VAL A 85 11.45 -11.66 -17.10
CA VAL A 85 12.53 -11.33 -18.04
C VAL A 85 13.91 -11.24 -17.39
N CYS A 86 14.00 -11.25 -16.06
CA CYS A 86 15.27 -11.07 -15.37
C CYS A 86 16.17 -12.32 -15.51
N PRO A 87 17.34 -12.22 -16.17
CA PRO A 87 18.18 -13.39 -16.42
C PRO A 87 18.78 -13.96 -15.14
N VAL A 88 19.07 -13.10 -14.16
CA VAL A 88 19.65 -13.49 -12.86
C VAL A 88 18.55 -13.81 -11.82
N LYS A 89 17.27 -13.56 -12.15
CA LYS A 89 16.14 -13.72 -11.23
C LYS A 89 16.36 -13.02 -9.89
N CYS A 90 16.88 -11.79 -9.94
CA CYS A 90 17.10 -10.95 -8.76
C CYS A 90 15.85 -10.20 -8.30
N LEU A 91 14.81 -10.13 -9.15
CA LEU A 91 13.54 -9.49 -8.85
C LEU A 91 12.54 -10.52 -8.31
N SER A 92 11.76 -10.12 -7.31
CA SER A 92 10.69 -10.92 -6.72
C SER A 92 9.45 -10.07 -6.49
N THR A 93 8.32 -10.74 -6.34
CA THR A 93 7.05 -10.13 -5.96
C THR A 93 6.78 -10.42 -4.50
N ASP A 94 6.57 -9.39 -3.69
CA ASP A 94 6.05 -9.58 -2.34
C ASP A 94 4.56 -9.91 -2.40
N ASN A 95 4.12 -10.77 -1.47
CA ASN A 95 2.72 -11.13 -1.32
C ASN A 95 2.11 -10.31 -0.19
N HIS A 96 2.24 -8.98 -0.22
CA HIS A 96 1.63 -8.06 0.75
C HIS A 96 1.73 -8.50 2.24
N GLY A 97 2.79 -9.25 2.61
CA GLY A 97 3.17 -9.36 4.00
C GLY A 97 3.51 -7.95 4.43
N LYS A 98 2.88 -7.45 5.50
CA LYS A 98 3.25 -6.17 6.11
C LYS A 98 4.77 -6.08 6.08
N LYS A 99 5.33 -5.01 5.48
CA LYS A 99 6.59 -4.53 6.01
C LYS A 99 6.28 -4.27 7.46
N GLU A 100 6.98 -4.95 8.37
CA GLU A 100 7.23 -4.32 9.65
C GLU A 100 7.76 -2.95 9.26
N ILE A 101 6.97 -1.90 9.53
CA ILE A 101 7.49 -0.55 9.46
C ILE A 101 8.69 -0.66 10.38
N ASP A 102 9.90 -0.59 9.81
CA ASP A 102 11.12 -0.60 10.60
C ASP A 102 10.84 0.35 11.75
N ARG A 103 10.97 -0.14 12.98
CA ARG A 103 10.70 0.65 14.20
C ARG A 103 11.74 1.75 14.35
N GLU A 104 12.10 2.43 13.29
CA GLU A 104 12.70 3.73 13.35
C GLU A 104 11.58 4.65 13.84
N GLN A 105 11.41 4.61 15.17
CA GLN A 105 10.60 5.53 15.93
C GLN A 105 11.19 6.89 15.64
N ASP A 106 10.54 7.65 14.75
CA ASP A 106 10.73 9.08 14.72
C ASP A 106 10.58 9.56 16.18
N PRO A 107 11.60 10.22 16.77
CA PRO A 107 11.51 10.70 18.15
C PRO A 107 10.24 11.53 18.39
N ARG A 108 9.76 12.23 17.35
CA ARG A 108 8.52 13.01 17.37
C ARG A 108 7.27 12.12 17.51
N LEU A 109 7.28 10.90 16.98
CA LEU A 109 6.18 9.95 17.14
C LEU A 109 6.00 9.56 18.61
N GLY A 110 7.10 9.40 19.36
CA GLY A 110 7.04 9.11 20.80
C GLY A 110 6.36 10.24 21.58
N GLU A 111 6.75 11.49 21.32
CA GLU A 111 6.15 12.68 21.94
C GLU A 111 4.64 12.75 21.64
N TRP A 112 4.25 12.51 20.39
CA TRP A 112 2.85 12.51 20.00
C TRP A 112 2.06 11.41 20.70
N LEU A 113 2.59 10.19 20.79
CA LEU A 113 1.91 9.10 21.49
C LEU A 113 1.63 9.46 22.96
N GLU A 114 2.59 10.08 23.66
CA GLU A 114 2.38 10.55 25.04
C GLU A 114 1.34 11.70 25.15
N LYS A 115 1.27 12.57 24.14
CA LYS A 115 0.23 13.62 24.08
C LYS A 115 -1.15 13.02 23.83
N PHE A 116 -1.26 12.08 22.89
CA PHE A 116 -2.52 11.38 22.59
C PHE A 116 -3.02 10.53 23.77
N ASP A 117 -2.12 9.96 24.57
CA ASP A 117 -2.51 9.23 25.79
C ASP A 117 -3.03 10.17 26.90
N ARG A 118 -2.52 11.42 26.99
CA ARG A 118 -3.00 12.42 27.95
C ARG A 118 -4.35 13.01 27.54
N ASP A 119 -4.45 13.57 26.34
CA ASP A 119 -5.67 14.18 25.82
C ASP A 119 -5.74 13.98 24.30
N ARG A 120 -6.59 13.04 23.88
CA ARG A 120 -6.74 12.72 22.45
C ARG A 120 -7.28 13.86 21.62
N VAL A 121 -8.14 14.71 22.19
CA VAL A 121 -8.84 15.75 21.40
C VAL A 121 -7.88 16.90 21.13
N GLU A 122 -7.17 17.34 22.15
CA GLU A 122 -6.20 18.43 22.01
C GLU A 122 -4.98 17.97 21.19
N ALA A 123 -4.47 16.76 21.45
CA ALA A 123 -3.39 16.20 20.66
C ALA A 123 -3.78 16.01 19.18
N ALA A 124 -5.02 15.62 18.88
CA ALA A 124 -5.49 15.53 17.49
C ALA A 124 -5.51 16.89 16.80
N ARG A 125 -5.95 17.96 17.50
CA ARG A 125 -5.94 19.33 16.96
C ARG A 125 -4.53 19.80 16.71
N GLU A 126 -3.65 19.72 17.70
CA GLU A 126 -2.27 20.15 17.55
C GLU A 126 -1.53 19.35 16.46
N PHE A 127 -1.74 18.02 16.38
CA PHE A 127 -1.14 17.18 15.35
C PHE A 127 -1.64 17.56 13.96
N TRP A 128 -2.95 17.83 13.83
CA TRP A 128 -3.56 18.33 12.60
C TRP A 128 -2.94 19.67 12.20
N TYR A 129 -2.84 20.62 13.14
CA TYR A 129 -2.20 21.91 12.88
C TYR A 129 -0.73 21.77 12.49
N GLU A 130 0.05 20.93 13.17
CA GLU A 130 1.49 20.77 12.90
C GLU A 130 1.77 20.04 11.59
N THR A 131 0.93 19.06 11.23
CA THR A 131 1.11 18.21 10.04
C THR A 131 0.53 18.84 8.78
N LEU A 132 -0.53 19.64 8.91
CA LEU A 132 -1.25 20.25 7.79
C LEU A 132 -1.06 21.78 7.72
N LYS A 133 0.00 22.34 8.34
CA LYS A 133 0.36 23.77 8.25
C LYS A 133 0.35 24.23 6.79
N GLY A 134 -0.76 24.83 6.36
CA GLY A 134 -1.00 25.22 4.97
C GLY A 134 -2.44 25.12 4.49
N ILE A 135 -3.35 24.46 5.22
CA ILE A 135 -4.79 24.56 4.96
C ILE A 135 -5.35 25.69 5.80
N ASP A 136 -5.92 26.69 5.13
CA ASP A 136 -6.50 27.91 5.70
C ASP A 136 -7.52 27.58 6.82
N GLU A 137 -7.36 28.21 7.99
CA GLU A 137 -8.22 28.04 9.18
C GLU A 137 -9.72 28.30 8.88
N SER A 138 -10.05 29.00 7.80
CA SER A 138 -11.42 29.24 7.34
C SER A 138 -12.22 27.98 7.00
N LEU A 139 -11.58 26.82 6.79
CA LEU A 139 -12.27 25.56 6.50
C LEU A 139 -12.80 24.83 7.75
N LEU A 140 -12.53 25.33 8.96
CA LEU A 140 -13.05 24.79 10.23
C LEU A 140 -14.56 24.96 10.40
N GLU A 141 -15.20 25.91 9.72
CA GLU A 141 -16.65 26.15 9.84
C GLU A 141 -17.51 25.20 8.99
N PHE A 142 -16.89 24.32 8.20
CA PHE A 142 -17.59 23.38 7.31
C PHE A 142 -17.72 21.94 7.85
N PHE A 143 -17.17 21.66 9.04
CA PHE A 143 -17.28 20.37 9.74
C PHE A 143 -17.87 20.56 11.13
#